data_AF-A0A7S0TGA8-F1
#
_entry.id   AF-A0A7S0TGA8-F1
#
_cell.length_a   1.000
_cell.length_b   1.000
_cell.length_c   1.000
_cell.angle_alpha   90.00
_cell.angle_beta   90.00
_cell.angle_gamma   90.00
#
_symmetry.space_group_name_H-M   'P 1'
#
loop_
_entity.id
_entity.type
_entity.pdbx_description
1 polymer ?
#
loop_
_entity_poly.entity_id
_entity_poly.type
_entity_poly.pdbx_seq_one_letter_code
_entity_poly.pdbx_strand_id
1 'polypeptide(L)'
;AGLTRLPEMVESVASGEVDCAIGSRRVRGASVKGRRPGRGLMSLCYSLMMRALFPLSAVRDAQCGLKAVSRELVENGVPLVRDGGWFFDSELLLLARRSGYRVKEFAVDW
;
A
#
# COMPACT_ATOMS: atom_id res chain seq x y z
N ALA A 1 -8.21 13.96 -10.05
CA ALA A 1 -7.04 13.24 -10.59
C ALA A 1 -6.43 12.43 -9.46
N GLY A 2 -6.10 11.15 -9.63
CA GLY A 2 -5.84 10.21 -8.53
C GLY A 2 -4.62 10.47 -7.63
N LEU A 3 -4.02 11.65 -7.71
CA LEU A 3 -2.87 12.10 -6.92
C LEU A 3 -3.23 13.18 -5.89
N THR A 4 -4.52 13.51 -5.68
CA THR A 4 -4.92 14.57 -4.74
C THR A 4 -4.41 14.35 -3.31
N ARG A 5 -4.17 13.10 -2.91
CA ARG A 5 -3.63 12.72 -1.59
C ARG A 5 -2.12 12.71 -1.49
N LEU A 6 -1.40 12.87 -2.61
CA LEU A 6 0.05 12.78 -2.61
C LEU A 6 0.73 13.76 -1.64
N PRO A 7 0.33 15.06 -1.57
CA PRO A 7 0.94 15.99 -0.61
C PRO A 7 0.75 15.53 0.85
N GLU A 8 -0.45 15.09 1.22
CA GLU A 8 -0.77 14.58 2.56
C GLU A 8 0.05 13.32 2.89
N MET A 9 0.17 12.40 1.93
CA MET A 9 0.97 11.18 2.10
C MET A 9 2.45 11.49 2.29
N VAL A 10 3.01 12.39 1.48
CA VAL A 10 4.42 12.80 1.59
C VAL A 10 4.65 13.50 2.93
N GLU A 11 3.76 14.41 3.33
CA GLU A 11 3.86 15.12 4.61
C GLU A 11 3.83 14.16 5.80
N SER A 12 2.96 13.16 5.79
CA SER A 12 2.89 12.16 6.87
C SER A 12 4.19 11.35 7.03
N VAL A 13 4.93 11.15 5.93
CA VAL A 13 6.24 10.51 5.95
C VAL A 13 7.33 11.49 6.36
N ALA A 14 7.31 12.71 5.82
CA ALA A 14 8.30 13.74 6.08
C ALA A 14 8.29 14.22 7.54
N SER A 15 7.11 14.30 8.15
CA SER A 15 6.92 14.62 9.58
C SER A 15 7.23 13.45 10.52
N GLY A 16 7.47 12.26 9.99
CA GLY A 16 7.72 11.05 10.77
C GLY A 16 6.49 10.49 11.48
N GLU A 17 5.26 10.88 11.09
CA GLU A 17 4.02 10.28 11.58
C GLU A 17 3.97 8.79 11.20
N VAL A 18 4.34 8.48 9.96
CA VAL A 18 4.37 7.13 9.41
C VAL A 18 5.65 6.90 8.61
N ASP A 19 6.04 5.64 8.47
CA ASP A 19 7.24 5.26 7.72
C ASP A 19 6.88 4.87 6.28
N CYS A 20 5.62 4.48 6.03
CA CYS A 20 5.08 4.20 4.71
C CYS A 20 3.62 4.66 4.61
N ALA A 21 3.36 5.61 3.71
CA ALA A 21 2.01 6.01 3.32
C ALA A 21 1.64 5.33 2.00
N ILE A 22 0.52 4.61 1.96
CA ILE A 22 0.03 3.93 0.76
C ILE A 22 -1.34 4.46 0.35
N GLY A 23 -1.53 4.74 -0.94
CA GLY A 23 -2.84 4.98 -1.49
C GLY A 23 -3.65 3.69 -1.46
N SER A 24 -4.95 3.77 -1.17
CA SER A 24 -5.82 2.60 -1.10
C SER A 24 -7.14 2.86 -1.77
N ARG A 25 -7.50 1.96 -2.69
CA ARG A 25 -8.76 1.93 -3.44
C ARG A 25 -9.83 1.10 -2.70
N ARG A 26 -9.50 0.56 -1.52
CA ARG A 26 -10.31 -0.41 -0.76
C ARG A 26 -10.61 0.01 0.68
N VAL A 27 -10.19 1.22 1.07
CA VAL A 27 -10.58 1.84 2.35
C VAL A 27 -11.82 2.71 2.17
N ARG A 28 -12.50 3.01 3.29
CA ARG A 28 -13.64 3.91 3.30
C ARG A 28 -13.23 5.28 2.74
N GLY A 29 -14.04 5.83 1.85
CA GLY A 29 -13.78 7.13 1.20
C GLY A 29 -13.00 7.05 -0.12
N ALA A 30 -12.56 5.86 -0.54
CA ALA A 30 -11.95 5.67 -1.85
C ALA A 30 -13.03 5.51 -2.95
N SER A 31 -12.74 5.97 -4.16
CA SER A 31 -13.61 5.77 -5.32
C SER A 31 -12.83 5.16 -6.49
N VAL A 32 -13.45 4.23 -7.22
CA VAL A 32 -12.87 3.63 -8.43
C VAL A 32 -13.84 3.78 -9.58
N LYS A 33 -13.46 4.49 -10.65
CA LYS A 33 -14.32 4.77 -11.82
C LYS A 33 -13.82 4.03 -13.07
N GLY A 34 -14.73 3.67 -13.96
CA GLY A 34 -14.40 3.10 -15.28
C GLY A 34 -13.71 1.72 -15.28
N ARG A 35 -13.70 0.99 -14.16
CA ARG A 35 -13.05 -0.32 -14.05
C ARG A 35 -13.95 -1.45 -14.59
N ARG A 36 -13.40 -2.31 -15.45
CA ARG A 36 -14.07 -3.52 -15.95
C ARG A 36 -14.40 -4.50 -14.79
N PRO A 37 -15.60 -5.11 -14.74
CA PRO A 37 -16.01 -5.98 -13.63
C PRO A 37 -15.02 -7.12 -13.31
N GLY A 38 -14.51 -7.82 -14.34
CA GLY A 38 -13.55 -8.92 -14.15
C GLY A 38 -12.23 -8.50 -13.50
N ARG A 39 -11.74 -7.28 -13.78
CA ARG A 39 -10.56 -6.74 -13.08
C ARG A 39 -10.86 -6.38 -11.63
N GLY A 40 -12.09 -5.96 -11.33
CA GLY A 40 -12.56 -5.72 -9.97
C GLY A 40 -12.54 -6.99 -9.12
N LEU A 41 -13.04 -8.10 -9.68
CA LEU A 41 -13.08 -9.40 -9.01
C LEU A 41 -11.68 -9.94 -8.71
N MET A 42 -10.78 -9.98 -9.70
CA MET A 42 -9.40 -10.46 -9.49
C MET A 42 -8.66 -9.68 -8.41
N SER A 43 -8.80 -8.34 -8.42
CA SER A 43 -8.20 -7.51 -7.38
C SER A 43 -8.84 -7.75 -6.00
N LEU A 44 -10.14 -8.07 -5.94
CA LEU A 44 -10.83 -8.36 -4.69
C LEU A 44 -10.36 -9.68 -4.11
N CYS A 45 -10.33 -10.74 -4.93
CA CYS A 45 -9.82 -12.05 -4.55
C CYS A 45 -8.39 -11.96 -4.01
N TYR A 46 -7.52 -11.19 -4.67
CA TYR A 46 -6.16 -10.98 -4.20
C TYR A 46 -6.08 -10.28 -2.85
N SER A 47 -6.83 -9.18 -2.68
CA SER A 47 -6.89 -8.44 -1.40
C SER A 47 -7.40 -9.33 -0.26
N LEU A 48 -8.41 -10.17 -0.52
CA LEU A 48 -8.93 -11.12 0.47
C LEU A 48 -7.90 -12.20 0.80
N MET A 49 -7.23 -12.76 -0.20
CA MET A 49 -6.16 -13.75 -0.01
C MET A 49 -5.03 -13.19 0.86
N MET A 50 -4.54 -11.98 0.55
CA MET A 50 -3.49 -11.32 1.33
C MET A 50 -3.90 -11.11 2.79
N ARG A 51 -5.14 -10.67 3.03
CA ARG A 51 -5.66 -10.47 4.39
C ARG A 51 -5.85 -11.78 5.15
N ALA A 52 -6.18 -12.87 4.46
CA ALA A 52 -6.33 -14.20 5.06
C ALA A 52 -4.97 -14.83 5.42
N LEU A 53 -3.98 -14.73 4.52
CA LEU A 53 -2.65 -15.30 4.72
C LEU A 53 -1.79 -14.46 5.68
N PHE A 54 -1.98 -13.15 5.70
CA PHE A 54 -1.16 -12.21 6.48
C PHE A 54 -2.02 -11.26 7.32
N PRO A 55 -2.77 -11.77 8.32
CA PRO A 55 -3.72 -10.98 9.09
C PRO A 55 -3.06 -9.83 9.87
N LEU A 56 -1.80 -10.00 10.29
CA LEU A 56 -1.02 -8.99 11.02
C LEU A 56 -0.56 -7.80 10.15
N SER A 57 -0.63 -7.91 8.82
CA SER A 57 -0.22 -6.83 7.92
C SER A 57 -1.20 -5.64 7.96
N ALA A 58 -2.47 -5.91 8.24
CA ALA A 58 -3.58 -4.95 8.23
C ALA A 58 -3.75 -4.13 6.92
N VAL A 59 -3.00 -4.42 5.84
CA VAL A 59 -3.08 -3.70 4.57
C VAL A 59 -4.24 -4.24 3.73
N ARG A 60 -5.08 -3.34 3.20
CA ARG A 60 -6.22 -3.70 2.36
C ARG A 60 -5.91 -3.62 0.87
N ASP A 61 -5.05 -2.71 0.43
CA ASP A 61 -4.72 -2.52 -0.99
C ASP A 61 -3.21 -2.48 -1.26
N ALA A 62 -2.54 -3.60 -1.06
CA ALA A 62 -1.11 -3.73 -1.33
C ALA A 62 -0.75 -3.45 -2.80
N GLN A 63 -1.67 -3.73 -3.73
CA GLN A 63 -1.53 -3.57 -5.19
C GLN A 63 -1.57 -2.12 -5.67
N CYS A 64 -1.77 -1.14 -4.78
CA CYS A 64 -1.76 0.26 -5.18
C CYS A 64 -0.32 0.74 -5.28
N GLY A 65 0.07 1.22 -6.47
CA GLY A 65 1.43 1.70 -6.73
C GLY A 65 1.69 3.11 -6.19
N LEU A 66 0.67 3.84 -5.73
CA LEU A 66 0.88 5.13 -5.09
C LEU A 66 1.38 4.91 -3.66
N LYS A 67 2.67 5.13 -3.42
CA LYS A 67 3.30 4.99 -2.11
C LYS A 67 4.30 6.12 -1.87
N ALA A 68 4.33 6.65 -0.65
CA ALA A 68 5.41 7.46 -0.13
C ALA A 68 6.08 6.67 0.99
N VAL A 69 7.42 6.63 0.99
CA VAL A 69 8.21 5.72 1.83
C VAL A 69 9.35 6.51 2.44
N SER A 70 9.60 6.32 3.74
CA SER A 70 10.72 6.97 4.42
C SER A 70 12.05 6.49 3.85
N ARG A 71 13.06 7.36 3.88
CA ARG A 71 14.43 7.01 3.49
C ARG A 71 14.92 5.75 4.23
N GLU A 72 14.65 5.68 5.53
CA GLU A 72 15.06 4.56 6.37
C GLU A 72 14.44 3.22 5.89
N LEU A 73 13.14 3.21 5.57
CA LEU A 73 12.49 2.01 5.06
C LEU A 73 12.99 1.65 3.65
N VAL A 74 13.35 2.64 2.82
CA VAL A 74 14.00 2.38 1.53
C VAL A 74 15.36 1.73 1.72
N GLU A 75 16.21 2.28 2.58
CA GLU A 75 17.59 1.82 2.77
C GLU A 75 17.66 0.47 3.50
N ASN A 76 16.76 0.21 4.46
CA ASN A 76 16.78 -1.00 5.27
C ASN A 76 15.75 -2.06 4.87
N GLY A 77 14.63 -1.66 4.27
CA GLY A 77 13.52 -2.55 3.93
C GLY A 77 13.56 -3.07 2.49
N VAL A 78 13.81 -2.20 1.52
CA VAL A 78 13.82 -2.58 0.09
C VAL A 78 14.85 -3.67 -0.22
N PRO A 79 16.10 -3.65 0.33
CA PRO A 79 17.07 -4.73 0.09
C PRO A 79 16.64 -6.11 0.61
N LEU A 80 15.63 -6.17 1.49
CA LEU A 80 15.10 -7.42 2.02
C LEU A 80 14.03 -8.04 1.12
N VAL A 81 13.49 -7.29 0.16
CA VAL A 81 12.48 -7.75 -0.80
C VAL A 81 13.14 -8.70 -1.80
N ARG A 82 12.57 -9.89 -1.97
CA ARG A 82 13.09 -10.92 -2.89
C ARG A 82 12.44 -10.85 -4.26
N ASP A 83 11.16 -10.51 -4.32
CA ASP A 83 10.40 -10.39 -5.56
C ASP A 83 10.51 -8.97 -6.12
N GLY A 84 11.32 -8.78 -7.16
CA GLY A 84 11.42 -7.51 -7.90
C GLY A 84 10.33 -7.31 -8.96
N GLY A 85 9.34 -8.19 -9.01
CA GLY A 85 8.28 -8.22 -10.02
C GLY A 85 6.93 -7.83 -9.44
N TRP A 86 5.91 -8.63 -9.75
CA TRP A 86 4.53 -8.28 -9.43
C TRP A 86 4.23 -8.26 -7.92
N PHE A 87 4.98 -9.01 -7.11
CA PHE A 87 4.74 -9.09 -5.66
C PHE A 87 5.57 -8.10 -4.85
N PHE A 88 6.45 -7.32 -5.48
CA PHE A 88 7.31 -6.33 -4.82
C PHE A 88 6.57 -5.51 -3.77
N ASP A 89 5.46 -4.87 -4.16
CA ASP A 89 4.69 -4.01 -3.27
C ASP A 89 4.13 -4.75 -2.05
N SER A 90 3.70 -5.99 -2.25
CA SER A 90 3.09 -6.79 -1.19
C SER A 90 4.14 -7.31 -0.24
N GLU A 91 5.25 -7.82 -0.76
CA GLU A 91 6.38 -8.27 0.06
C GLU A 91 6.98 -7.10 0.86
N LEU A 92 7.20 -5.94 0.21
CA LEU A 92 7.69 -4.74 0.88
C LEU A 92 6.79 -4.34 2.07
N LEU A 93 5.47 -4.33 1.88
CA LEU A 93 4.54 -3.95 2.94
C LEU A 93 4.44 -4.97 4.06
N LEU A 94 4.57 -6.27 3.73
CA LEU A 94 4.66 -7.33 4.73
C LEU A 94 5.93 -7.22 5.56
N LEU A 95 7.08 -6.99 4.91
CA LEU A 95 8.36 -6.78 5.56
C LEU A 95 8.35 -5.52 6.42
N ALA A 96 7.82 -4.41 5.90
CA ALA A 96 7.70 -3.15 6.63
C ALA A 96 6.94 -3.36 7.95
N ARG A 97 5.75 -3.96 7.88
CA ARG A 97 4.93 -4.27 9.07
C ARG A 97 5.64 -5.23 10.02
N ARG A 98 6.27 -6.29 9.50
CA ARG A 98 6.99 -7.28 10.31
C ARG A 98 8.19 -6.65 11.03
N SER A 99 8.86 -5.68 10.42
CA SER A 99 9.98 -4.95 10.99
C SER A 99 9.57 -3.77 11.88
N GLY A 100 8.26 -3.62 12.17
CA GLY A 100 7.75 -2.60 13.09
C GLY A 100 7.48 -1.22 12.48
N TYR A 101 7.66 -1.06 11.16
CA TYR A 101 7.37 0.20 10.48
C TYR A 101 5.87 0.53 10.47
N ARG A 102 5.55 1.80 10.64
CA ARG A 102 4.19 2.35 10.65
C ARG A 102 3.73 2.54 9.21
N VAL A 103 2.78 1.71 8.80
CA VAL A 103 2.16 1.77 7.47
C VAL A 103 0.72 2.31 7.60
N LYS A 104 0.35 3.30 6.78
CA LYS A 104 -0.99 3.93 6.78
C LYS A 104 -1.60 3.97 5.38
N GLU A 105 -2.87 3.61 5.28
CA GLU A 105 -3.65 3.66 4.04
C GLU A 105 -4.41 4.99 3.92
N PHE A 106 -4.26 5.67 2.77
CA PHE A 106 -4.96 6.89 2.40
C PHE A 106 -5.98 6.59 1.31
N ALA A 107 -7.23 7.03 1.51
CA ALA A 107 -8.28 6.84 0.52
C ALA A 107 -8.01 7.64 -0.75
N VAL A 108 -7.91 6.97 -1.91
CA VAL A 108 -7.65 7.61 -3.20
C VAL A 108 -8.80 7.41 -4.18
N ASP A 109 -8.94 8.39 -5.09
CA ASP A 109 -9.80 8.29 -6.26
C ASP A 109 -9.00 7.72 -7.43
N TRP A 110 -9.52 6.69 -8.09
CA TRP A 110 -8.83 5.98 -9.18
C TRP A 110 -9.71 5.79 -10.41
#